data_AF-A0A1X6NZJ6-F1
#
_entry.id   AF-A0A1X6NZJ6-F1
#
_cell.length_a   1.000
_cell.length_b   1.000
_cell.length_c   1.000
_cell.angle_alpha   90.00
_cell.angle_beta   90.00
_cell.angle_gamma   90.00
#
_symmetry.space_group_name_H-M   'P 1'
#
loop_
_entity.id
_entity.type
_entity.pdbx_description
1 polymer ?
#
loop_
_entity_poly.entity_id
_entity_poly.type
_entity_poly.pdbx_seq_one_letter_code
_entity_poly.pdbx_strand_id
1 'polypeptide(L)'
;MRELPFPLLVRLWDTCLAEVDGFSVFLVYVCAALLVRFRGELLSRDFQGMVMFLQALPTGGWDGGDLDLLLGQAYMWHTIFGASPGRSHRT
;
A
#
# COMPACT_ATOMS: atom_id res chain seq x y z
N MET A 1 -4.05 -7.09 5.28
CA MET A 1 -3.28 -7.50 6.47
C MET A 1 -2.76 -8.94 6.39
N ARG A 2 -3.39 -9.88 5.65
CA ARG A 2 -2.83 -11.24 5.46
C ARG A 2 -1.68 -11.33 4.45
N GLU A 3 -1.47 -10.27 3.68
CA GLU A 3 -0.56 -10.22 2.53
C GLU A 3 0.90 -9.86 2.88
N LEU A 4 1.26 -9.70 4.15
CA LEU A 4 2.63 -9.38 4.58
C LEU A 4 3.07 -10.31 5.72
N PRO A 5 4.37 -10.67 5.79
CA PRO A 5 4.94 -11.33 6.97
C PRO A 5 4.67 -10.53 8.25
N PHE A 6 4.45 -11.23 9.37
CA PHE A 6 4.10 -10.59 10.65
C PHE A 6 5.08 -9.48 11.10
N PRO A 7 6.41 -9.63 10.99
CA PRO A 7 7.33 -8.55 11.35
C PRO A 7 7.14 -7.28 10.52
N LEU A 8 6.81 -7.43 9.23
CA LEU A 8 6.54 -6.30 8.34
C LEU A 8 5.18 -5.67 8.63
N LEU A 9 4.18 -6.45 9.07
CA LEU A 9 2.91 -5.91 9.55
C LEU A 9 3.08 -5.03 10.78
N VAL A 10 3.92 -5.43 11.73
CA VAL A 10 4.20 -4.62 12.92
C VAL A 10 4.84 -3.28 12.53
N ARG A 11 5.83 -3.28 11.63
CA ARG A 11 6.45 -2.03 11.14
C ARG A 11 5.49 -1.15 10.34
N LEU A 12 4.60 -1.76 9.55
CA LEU A 12 3.52 -1.03 8.88
C LEU A 12 2.60 -0.36 9.91
N TRP A 13 2.25 -1.07 10.99
CA TRP A 13 1.42 -0.50 12.06
C TRP A 13 2.12 0.61 12.82
N ASP A 14 3.41 0.49 13.10
CA ASP A 14 4.18 1.58 13.71
C ASP A 14 4.07 2.87 12.87
N THR A 15 4.15 2.74 11.54
CA THR A 15 4.01 3.87 10.61
C THR A 15 2.57 4.41 10.59
N CYS A 16 1.57 3.53 10.53
CA CYS A 16 0.16 3.93 10.55
C CYS A 16 -0.27 4.58 11.87
N LEU A 17 0.32 4.18 13.00
CA LEU A 17 0.07 4.76 14.32
C LEU A 17 0.78 6.12 14.51
N ALA A 18 1.91 6.32 13.82
CA ALA A 18 2.63 7.59 13.83
C ALA A 18 1.96 8.68 12.98
N GLU A 19 1.22 8.30 11.93
CA GLU A 19 0.54 9.23 11.02
C GLU A 19 -0.89 9.60 11.48
N VAL A 20 -1.27 10.86 11.24
CA VAL A 20 -2.64 11.35 11.50
C VAL A 20 -3.58 10.73 10.46
N ASP A 21 -4.67 10.09 10.90
CA ASP A 21 -5.57 9.30 10.03
C ASP A 21 -4.85 8.16 9.26
N GLY A 22 -3.77 7.61 9.82
CA GLY A 22 -2.91 6.65 9.13
C GLY A 22 -3.65 5.37 8.65
N PHE A 23 -4.57 4.83 9.44
CA PHE A 23 -5.33 3.64 9.02
C PHE A 23 -6.44 3.92 8.00
N SER A 24 -7.05 5.10 8.03
CA SER A 24 -8.20 5.45 7.18
C SER A 24 -7.76 6.04 5.84
N VAL A 25 -6.67 6.80 5.82
CA VAL A 25 -6.19 7.53 4.64
C VAL A 25 -4.87 6.95 4.14
N PHE A 26 -3.84 6.85 4.98
CA PHE A 26 -2.51 6.41 4.55
C PHE A 26 -2.50 4.95 4.06
N LEU A 27 -3.24 4.05 4.71
CA LEU A 27 -3.34 2.65 4.28
C LEU A 27 -3.88 2.50 2.84
N VAL A 28 -4.74 3.41 2.37
CA VAL A 28 -5.23 3.40 0.98
C VAL A 28 -4.08 3.68 0.00
N TYR A 29 -3.19 4.61 0.34
CA TYR A 29 -1.99 4.89 -0.46
C TYR A 29 -1.00 3.73 -0.41
N VAL A 30 -0.88 3.04 0.72
CA VAL A 30 -0.09 1.80 0.83
C VAL A 30 -0.66 0.70 -0.07
N CYS A 31 -1.98 0.50 -0.07
CA CYS A 31 -2.65 -0.44 -0.97
C CYS A 31 -2.43 -0.08 -2.45
N ALA A 32 -2.54 1.20 -2.81
CA ALA A 32 -2.27 1.66 -4.16
C ALA A 32 -0.81 1.41 -4.56
N ALA A 33 0.15 1.68 -3.66
CA ALA A 33 1.58 1.46 -3.92
C ALA A 33 1.87 -0.03 -4.15
N LEU A 34 1.22 -0.90 -3.38
CA LEU A 34 1.31 -2.35 -3.52
C LEU A 34 0.79 -2.82 -4.89
N LEU A 35 -0.37 -2.33 -5.34
CA LEU A 35 -0.91 -2.65 -6.66
C LEU A 35 0.02 -2.19 -7.79
N VAL A 36 0.59 -0.99 -7.67
CA VAL A 36 1.52 -0.46 -8.68
C VAL A 36 2.83 -1.25 -8.70
N ARG A 37 3.33 -1.72 -7.54
CA ARG A 37 4.52 -2.57 -7.43
C ARG A 37 4.38 -3.87 -8.23
N PHE A 38 3.17 -4.42 -8.30
CA PHE A 38 2.86 -5.66 -9.02
C PHE A 38 2.12 -5.44 -10.34
N ARG A 39 2.06 -4.19 -10.86
CA ARG A 39 1.29 -3.86 -12.07
C ARG A 39 1.62 -4.73 -13.28
N GLY A 40 2.88 -5.11 -13.45
CA GLY A 40 3.32 -5.92 -14.59
C GLY A 40 2.70 -7.31 -14.56
N GLU A 41 2.68 -7.94 -13.39
CA GLU A 41 2.03 -9.24 -13.21
C GLU A 41 0.51 -9.13 -13.31
N LEU A 42 -0.09 -8.13 -12.67
CA LEU A 42 -1.54 -7.91 -12.69
C LEU A 42 -2.07 -7.71 -14.12
N LEU A 43 -1.42 -6.87 -14.93
CA LEU A 43 -1.85 -6.59 -16.30
C LEU A 43 -1.57 -7.74 -17.28
N SER A 44 -0.69 -8.68 -16.93
CA SER A 44 -0.36 -9.85 -17.75
C SER A 44 -1.33 -11.01 -17.57
N ARG A 45 -2.14 -11.01 -16.49
CA ARG A 45 -3.02 -12.10 -16.10
C ARG A 45 -4.46 -11.85 -16.55
N ASP A 46 -5.22 -12.93 -16.74
CA ASP A 46 -6.67 -12.88 -16.91
C ASP A 46 -7.38 -12.56 -15.58
N PHE A 47 -8.69 -12.34 -15.60
CA PHE A 47 -9.45 -11.92 -14.41
C PHE A 47 -9.28 -12.90 -13.24
N GLN A 48 -9.40 -14.21 -13.51
CA GLN A 48 -9.26 -15.22 -12.47
C GLN A 48 -7.82 -15.25 -11.93
N GLY A 49 -6.81 -15.20 -12.80
CA GLY A 49 -5.40 -15.16 -12.41
C GLY A 49 -5.05 -13.91 -11.61
N MET A 50 -5.66 -12.76 -11.93
CA MET A 50 -5.50 -11.51 -11.19
C MET A 50 -6.05 -11.62 -9.76
N VAL A 51 -7.27 -12.15 -9.61
CA VAL A 51 -7.89 -12.35 -8.28
C VAL A 51 -7.06 -13.31 -7.43
N MET A 52 -6.61 -14.43 -8.01
CA MET A 52 -5.76 -15.40 -7.31
C MET A 52 -4.42 -14.80 -6.88
N PHE A 53 -3.80 -14.00 -7.76
CA PHE A 53 -2.54 -13.32 -7.45
C PHE A 53 -2.70 -12.30 -6.31
N LEU A 54 -3.77 -11.50 -6.32
CA LEU A 54 -4.04 -10.52 -5.26
C LEU A 54 -4.32 -11.16 -3.89
N GLN A 55 -4.78 -12.41 -3.86
CA GLN A 55 -5.03 -13.17 -2.63
C GLN A 55 -3.78 -13.91 -2.10
N ALA A 56 -2.71 -13.95 -2.89
CA ALA A 56 -1.49 -14.68 -2.57
C ALA A 56 -0.26 -13.93 -3.12
N LEU A 57 -0.07 -12.68 -2.68
CA LEU A 57 1.05 -11.87 -3.15
C LEU A 57 2.40 -12.49 -2.72
N PRO A 58 3.43 -12.46 -3.59
CA PRO A 58 4.73 -13.04 -3.29
C PRO A 58 5.56 -12.11 -2.37
N THR A 59 5.05 -11.83 -1.18
CA THR A 59 5.68 -10.97 -0.15
C THR A 59 6.47 -11.76 0.88
N GLY A 60 6.48 -13.08 0.80
CA GLY A 60 7.17 -13.95 1.76
C GLY A 60 8.69 -13.76 1.83
N GLY A 61 9.29 -13.19 0.78
CA GLY A 61 10.72 -12.85 0.74
C GLY A 61 11.04 -11.39 1.01
N TRP A 62 10.04 -10.57 1.37
CA TRP A 62 10.27 -9.15 1.60
C TRP A 62 11.04 -8.92 2.89
N ASP A 63 11.95 -7.96 2.85
CA ASP A 63 12.65 -7.47 4.02
C ASP A 63 12.11 -6.10 4.47
N GLY A 64 12.75 -5.52 5.49
CA GLY A 64 12.39 -4.19 5.97
C GLY A 64 12.61 -3.09 4.94
N GLY A 65 13.61 -3.23 4.06
CA GLY A 65 13.90 -2.27 3.00
C GLY A 65 12.83 -2.26 1.91
N ASP A 66 12.30 -3.43 1.53
CA ASP A 66 11.17 -3.53 0.61
C ASP A 66 9.92 -2.82 1.16
N LEU A 67 9.65 -2.99 2.45
CA LEU A 67 8.55 -2.30 3.12
C LEU A 67 8.80 -0.78 3.20
N ASP A 68 10.01 -0.37 3.59
CA ASP A 68 10.36 1.05 3.72
C ASP A 68 10.25 1.78 2.36
N LEU A 69 10.59 1.11 1.25
CA LEU A 69 10.41 1.62 -0.10
C LEU A 69 8.91 1.78 -0.45
N LEU A 70 8.09 0.78 -0.14
CA LEU A 70 6.65 0.83 -0.34
C LEU A 70 6.01 1.99 0.44
N LEU A 71 6.38 2.12 1.71
CA LEU A 71 5.91 3.18 2.61
C LEU A 71 6.34 4.56 2.11
N GLY A 72 7.57 4.72 1.65
CA GLY A 72 8.06 5.98 1.07
C GLY A 72 7.28 6.40 -0.19
N GLN A 73 6.97 5.45 -1.07
CA GLN A 73 6.12 5.71 -2.24
C GLN A 73 4.70 6.10 -1.84
N ALA A 74 4.11 5.39 -0.88
CA ALA A 74 2.79 5.71 -0.34
C ALA A 74 2.76 7.10 0.31
N TYR A 75 3.81 7.47 1.03
CA TYR A 75 3.93 8.79 1.67
C TYR A 75 4.05 9.92 0.67
N MET A 76 4.83 9.75 -0.41
CA MET A 76 4.87 10.72 -1.50
C MET A 76 3.48 10.94 -2.12
N TRP A 77 2.74 9.87 -2.38
CA TRP A 77 1.39 10.02 -2.92
C TRP A 77 0.41 10.62 -1.92
N HIS A 78 0.52 10.24 -0.64
CA HIS A 78 -0.28 10.83 0.43
C HIS A 78 -0.08 12.35 0.51
N THR A 79 1.16 12.82 0.43
CA THR A 79 1.47 14.26 0.48
C THR A 79 1.05 15.00 -0.78
N ILE A 80 1.31 14.46 -1.98
CA ILE A 80 0.94 15.09 -3.26
C ILE A 80 -0.59 15.18 -3.43
N PHE A 81 -1.30 14.09 -3.16
CA PHE A 81 -2.76 14.03 -3.36
C PHE A 81 -3.56 14.48 -2.15
N GLY A 82 -2.99 14.39 -0.94
CA GLY A 82 -3.58 14.95 0.28
C GLY A 82 -3.55 16.48 0.30
N ALA A 83 -2.51 17.11 -0.28
CA ALA A 83 -2.41 18.56 -0.41
C ALA A 83 -3.14 19.14 -1.64
N SER A 84 -3.75 18.30 -2.48
CA SER A 84 -4.45 18.78 -3.67
C SER A 84 -5.73 19.57 -3.31
N PRO A 85 -5.98 20.77 -3.88
CA PRO A 85 -7.05 21.68 -3.45
C PRO A 85 -8.50 21.19 -3.69
N GLY A 86 -8.70 19.97 -4.18
CA GLY A 86 -10.01 19.42 -4.54
C GLY A 86 -10.85 18.89 -3.38
N ARG A 87 -10.31 18.80 -2.15
CA ARG A 87 -11.03 18.25 -0.99
C ARG A 87 -11.81 19.29 -0.17
N SER A 88 -11.90 20.54 -0.66
CA SER A 88 -12.56 21.68 0.00
C SER A 88 -14.09 21.75 -0.15
N HIS A 89 -14.79 20.78 -0.74
CA HIS A 89 -16.26 20.83 -0.77
C HIS A 89 -16.87 19.44 -0.76
N ARG A 90 -17.29 19.01 0.44
CA ARG A 90 -18.53 18.27 0.71
C ARG A 90 -18.68 18.15 2.23
N THR A 91 -19.24 19.20 2.81
CA THR A 91 -20.05 19.17 4.04
C THR A 91 -21.34 18.41 3.81
#